data_AF-A0A4Y2ANQ4-F1
#
_entry.id   AF-A0A4Y2ANQ4-F1
#
_cell.length_a   1.000
_cell.length_b   1.000
_cell.length_c   1.000
_cell.angle_alpha   90.00
_cell.angle_beta   90.00
_cell.angle_gamma   90.00
#
_symmetry.space_group_name_H-M   'P 1'
#
loop_
_entity.id
_entity.type
_entity.pdbx_description
1 polymer ?
#
loop_
_entity_poly.entity_id
_entity_poly.type
_entity_poly.pdbx_seq_one_letter_code
_entity_poly.pdbx_strand_id
1 'polypeptide(L)'
;MDILMLKDGKGKVKDRFYSSKDLQNSNLVIANVCAKKSILFLHAISGCDTTSGFYVKGKLQAVQLFNHIKYLQDIPEIFNNPKSTYTEIERAGERFIIALYSNTKKVA
;
A
#
# COMPACT_ATOMS: atom_id res chain seq x y z
N MET A 1 22.69 1.34 9.78
CA MET A 1 23.00 1.74 8.40
C MET A 1 21.81 2.49 7.84
N ASP A 2 22.01 3.62 7.18
CA ASP A 2 20.94 4.43 6.60
C ASP A 2 20.96 4.27 5.08
N ILE A 3 19.79 4.20 4.45
CA ILE A 3 19.68 4.03 2.99
C ILE A 3 19.12 5.33 2.44
N LEU A 4 19.81 5.94 1.47
CA LEU A 4 19.37 7.16 0.81
C LEU A 4 18.75 6.81 -0.55
N MET A 5 17.51 7.25 -0.76
CA MET A 5 16.80 7.15 -2.03
C MET A 5 16.82 8.50 -2.73
N LEU A 6 17.44 8.56 -3.92
CA LEU A 6 17.40 9.73 -4.79
C LEU A 6 16.09 9.71 -5.57
N LYS A 7 15.32 10.80 -5.44
CA LYS A 7 14.22 11.11 -6.33
C LYS A 7 14.67 12.22 -7.26
N ASP A 8 14.92 11.85 -8.51
CA ASP A 8 15.25 12.80 -9.56
C ASP A 8 14.12 13.82 -9.73
N GLY A 9 14.53 15.07 -9.81
CA GLY A 9 13.68 16.19 -10.16
C GLY A 9 13.18 16.07 -11.60
N LYS A 10 12.01 16.66 -11.87
CA LYS A 10 11.49 16.79 -13.23
C LYS A 10 11.16 18.24 -13.52
N GLY A 11 11.61 18.75 -14.67
CA GLY A 11 11.42 20.14 -15.08
C GLY A 11 12.10 21.13 -14.13
N LYS A 12 11.31 22.00 -13.49
CA LYS A 12 11.80 22.99 -12.52
C LYS A 12 11.95 22.45 -11.08
N VAL A 13 11.55 21.20 -10.84
CA VAL A 13 11.64 20.58 -9.52
C VAL A 13 13.06 20.05 -9.34
N LYS A 14 13.72 20.43 -8.23
CA LYS A 14 15.05 19.91 -7.86
C LYS A 14 14.98 18.47 -7.36
N ASP A 15 16.08 17.76 -7.54
CA ASP A 15 16.30 16.44 -6.95
C ASP A 15 16.13 16.49 -5.43
N ARG A 16 15.65 15.38 -4.86
CA ARG A 16 15.52 15.22 -3.42
C ARG A 16 16.07 13.87 -2.98
N PHE A 17 16.76 13.86 -1.86
CA PHE A 17 17.12 12.65 -1.16
C PHE A 17 16.11 12.37 -0.06
N TYR A 18 15.71 11.12 0.07
CA TYR A 18 14.93 10.61 1.20
C TYR A 18 15.75 9.55 1.90
N SER A 19 15.96 9.68 3.20
CA SER A 19 16.58 8.61 3.97
C SER A 19 15.56 7.54 4.35
N SER A 20 16.03 6.34 4.66
CA SER A 20 15.17 5.27 5.17
C SER A 20 14.63 5.62 6.55
N LYS A 21 15.32 6.49 7.29
CA LYS A 21 14.80 7.08 8.54
C LYS A 21 13.68 8.07 8.27
N ASP A 22 13.80 8.92 7.25
CA ASP A 22 12.73 9.87 6.89
C ASP A 22 11.46 9.13 6.53
N LEU A 23 11.56 8.04 5.76
CA LEU A 23 10.41 7.21 5.41
C LEU A 23 9.77 6.57 6.66
N GLN A 24 10.59 6.09 7.59
CA GLN A 24 10.12 5.49 8.85
C GLN A 24 9.50 6.49 9.82
N ASN A 25 9.94 7.75 9.78
CA ASN A 25 9.53 8.82 10.71
C ASN A 25 8.53 9.79 10.09
N SER A 26 8.20 9.65 8.80
CA SER A 26 7.32 10.59 8.10
C SER A 26 5.87 10.46 8.57
N ASN A 27 5.31 11.57 9.07
CA ASN A 27 3.87 11.76 9.29
C ASN A 27 3.09 11.99 7.99
N LEU A 28 3.63 11.57 6.83
CA LEU A 28 2.90 11.63 5.55
C LEU A 28 1.57 10.86 5.72
N VAL A 29 0.54 11.23 4.95
CA VAL A 29 -0.90 10.79 4.88
C VAL A 29 -1.23 9.32 5.23
N ILE A 30 -0.21 8.50 5.37
CA ILE A 30 -0.02 7.19 5.98
C ILE A 30 0.06 7.28 7.54
N ALA A 31 -0.44 8.34 8.18
CA ALA A 31 -0.35 8.56 9.64
C ALA A 31 -1.03 7.48 10.53
N ASN A 32 -1.73 6.51 9.95
CA ASN A 32 -2.28 5.34 10.65
C ASN A 32 -1.89 4.00 10.02
N VAL A 33 -1.00 4.02 9.04
CA VAL A 33 -0.52 2.77 8.48
C VAL A 33 0.54 2.24 9.44
N CYS A 34 0.42 0.97 9.77
CA CYS A 34 1.52 0.09 10.14
C CYS A 34 2.63 0.08 9.04
N ALA A 35 3.22 1.24 8.73
CA ALA A 35 3.89 1.58 7.47
C ALA A 35 5.10 0.71 7.14
N LYS A 36 5.66 0.03 8.15
CA LYS A 36 6.74 -0.94 7.95
C LYS A 36 6.24 -2.28 7.43
N LYS A 37 5.07 -2.76 7.89
CA LYS A 37 4.53 -4.08 7.53
C LYS A 37 3.62 -4.05 6.31
N SER A 38 2.86 -2.98 6.11
CA SER A 38 1.86 -2.92 5.04
C SER A 38 2.37 -2.41 3.70
N ILE A 39 3.54 -1.76 3.64
CA ILE A 39 4.05 -1.19 2.39
C ILE A 39 4.25 -2.25 1.31
N LEU A 40 4.78 -3.42 1.68
CA LEU A 40 4.97 -4.55 0.77
C LEU A 40 3.63 -5.09 0.28
N PHE A 41 2.68 -5.28 1.19
CA PHE A 41 1.32 -5.71 0.84
C PHE A 41 0.65 -4.72 -0.11
N LEU A 42 0.66 -3.42 0.21
CA LEU A 42 0.04 -2.37 -0.61
C LEU A 42 0.70 -2.26 -1.99
N HIS A 43 2.03 -2.36 -2.06
CA HIS A 43 2.75 -2.36 -3.33
C HIS A 43 2.39 -3.58 -4.20
N ALA A 44 2.31 -4.77 -3.60
CA ALA A 44 1.95 -5.98 -4.32
C ALA A 44 0.48 -5.96 -4.79
N ILE A 45 -0.45 -5.65 -3.88
CA ILE A 45 -1.90 -5.75 -4.15
C ILE A 45 -2.40 -4.63 -5.08
N SER A 46 -1.81 -3.44 -5.03
CA SER A 46 -2.22 -2.32 -5.91
C SER A 46 -1.53 -2.32 -7.27
N GLY A 47 -0.60 -3.25 -7.49
CA GLY A 47 0.27 -3.33 -8.66
C GLY A 47 1.64 -2.68 -8.42
N CYS A 48 2.71 -3.41 -8.75
CA CYS A 48 4.06 -2.86 -8.78
C CYS A 48 4.29 -2.09 -10.09
N ASP A 49 5.52 -1.71 -10.40
CA ASP A 49 5.81 -0.94 -11.61
C ASP A 49 5.82 -1.81 -12.88
N THR A 50 5.95 -3.13 -12.72
CA THR A 50 5.98 -4.11 -13.82
C THR A 50 4.79 -5.06 -13.84
N THR A 51 3.90 -5.03 -12.83
CA THR A 51 2.69 -5.87 -12.80
C THR A 51 1.44 -5.09 -13.12
N SER A 52 0.48 -5.76 -13.77
CA SER A 52 -0.87 -5.26 -13.98
C SER A 52 -1.56 -4.95 -12.65
N GLY A 53 -2.17 -3.78 -12.54
CA GLY A 53 -3.05 -3.41 -11.43
C GLY A 53 -4.50 -3.84 -11.65
N PHE A 54 -5.32 -3.68 -10.61
CA PHE A 54 -6.77 -3.91 -10.70
C PHE A 54 -7.45 -2.89 -11.64
N TYR A 55 -8.34 -3.37 -12.51
CA TYR A 55 -9.05 -2.53 -13.48
C TYR A 55 -9.78 -1.37 -12.81
N VAL A 56 -9.54 -0.14 -13.27
CA VAL A 56 -10.16 1.10 -12.75
C VAL A 56 -9.80 1.41 -11.29
N LYS A 57 -8.79 0.75 -10.72
CA LYS A 57 -8.32 1.00 -9.35
C LYS A 57 -6.87 1.49 -9.34
N GLY A 58 -6.69 2.74 -8.92
CA GLY A 58 -5.36 3.36 -8.80
C GLY A 58 -4.68 3.04 -7.48
N LYS A 59 -3.32 3.07 -7.46
CA LYS A 59 -2.51 2.85 -6.24
C LYS A 59 -2.94 3.75 -5.08
N LEU A 60 -3.23 5.03 -5.35
CA LEU A 60 -3.69 5.98 -4.34
C LEU A 60 -5.04 5.58 -3.72
N GLN A 61 -5.98 5.07 -4.54
CA GLN A 61 -7.28 4.61 -4.04
C GLN A 61 -7.12 3.42 -3.09
N ALA A 62 -6.24 2.46 -3.42
CA ALA A 62 -5.95 1.32 -2.56
C ALA A 62 -5.34 1.74 -1.22
N VAL A 63 -4.40 2.69 -1.23
CA VAL A 63 -3.79 3.24 -0.01
C VAL A 63 -4.82 3.99 0.83
N GLN A 64 -5.65 4.84 0.23
CA GLN A 64 -6.71 5.57 0.94
C GLN A 64 -7.71 4.60 1.56
N LEU A 65 -8.20 3.62 0.79
CA LEU A 65 -9.11 2.58 1.27
C LEU A 65 -8.53 1.86 2.48
N PHE A 66 -7.28 1.42 2.39
CA PHE A 66 -6.58 0.75 3.49
C PHE A 66 -6.58 1.63 4.73
N ASN A 67 -6.19 2.90 4.62
CA ASN A 67 -6.13 3.84 5.76
C ASN A 67 -7.49 4.10 6.41
N HIS A 68 -8.58 4.05 5.65
CA HIS A 68 -9.92 4.33 6.15
C HIS A 68 -10.60 3.13 6.81
N ILE A 69 -10.28 1.91 6.39
CA ILE A 69 -11.01 0.72 6.79
C ILE A 69 -10.23 -0.07 7.84
N LYS A 70 -10.71 -0.01 9.09
CA LYS A 70 -10.09 -0.71 10.23
C LYS A 70 -10.01 -2.23 10.04
N TYR A 71 -11.01 -2.84 9.41
CA TYR A 71 -11.03 -4.30 9.21
C TYR A 71 -10.00 -4.80 8.19
N LEU A 72 -9.33 -3.92 7.43
CA LEU A 72 -8.27 -4.32 6.49
C LEU A 72 -6.87 -4.31 7.14
N GLN A 73 -6.74 -3.81 8.37
CA GLN A 73 -5.45 -3.56 9.01
C GLN A 73 -4.70 -4.83 9.43
N ASP A 74 -5.39 -5.97 9.58
CA ASP A 74 -4.80 -7.29 9.89
C ASP A 74 -4.18 -7.96 8.66
N ILE A 75 -4.63 -7.60 7.45
CA ILE A 75 -4.24 -8.27 6.21
C ILE A 75 -2.72 -8.31 6.00
N PRO A 76 -1.96 -7.22 6.21
CA PRO A 76 -0.51 -7.27 6.09
C PRO A 76 0.15 -8.28 7.04
N GLU A 77 -0.43 -8.55 8.21
CA GLU A 77 0.16 -9.52 9.15
C GLU A 77 0.04 -10.94 8.62
N ILE A 78 -1.06 -11.25 7.94
CA ILE A 78 -1.27 -12.54 7.25
C ILE A 78 -0.27 -12.69 6.11
N PHE A 79 -0.12 -11.67 5.25
CA PHE A 79 0.79 -11.72 4.11
C PHE A 79 2.28 -11.78 4.51
N ASN A 80 2.65 -11.15 5.63
CA ASN A 80 4.03 -11.14 6.11
C ASN A 80 4.38 -12.35 7.00
N ASN A 81 3.39 -13.16 7.39
CA ASN A 81 3.63 -14.33 8.22
C ASN A 81 4.02 -15.53 7.35
N PRO A 82 5.26 -16.05 7.45
CA PRO A 82 5.71 -17.19 6.65
C PRO A 82 4.99 -18.50 6.99
N LYS A 83 4.23 -18.55 8.09
CA LYS A 83 3.41 -19.70 8.49
C LYS A 83 1.98 -19.62 7.97
N SER A 84 1.58 -18.52 7.33
CA SER A 84 0.24 -18.38 6.77
C SER A 84 0.02 -19.42 5.69
N THR A 85 -1.14 -20.07 5.76
CA THR A 85 -1.60 -21.01 4.76
C THR A 85 -2.06 -20.29 3.50
N TYR A 86 -2.10 -21.02 2.38
CA TYR A 86 -2.64 -20.50 1.13
C TYR A 86 -4.06 -19.93 1.30
N THR A 87 -4.92 -20.64 2.01
CA THR A 87 -6.32 -20.24 2.23
C THR A 87 -6.45 -18.97 3.06
N GLU A 88 -5.56 -18.75 4.04
CA GLU A 88 -5.55 -17.49 4.81
C GLU A 88 -5.13 -16.31 3.93
N ILE A 89 -4.12 -16.50 3.09
CA ILE A 89 -3.64 -15.48 2.14
C ILE A 89 -4.72 -15.16 1.11
N GLU A 90 -5.34 -16.18 0.52
CA GLU A 90 -6.44 -16.06 -0.44
C GLU A 90 -7.60 -15.27 0.15
N ARG A 91 -8.11 -15.67 1.32
CA ARG A 91 -9.21 -14.97 2.02
C ARG A 91 -8.84 -13.55 2.39
N ALA A 92 -7.60 -13.29 2.79
CA ALA A 92 -7.15 -11.94 3.11
C ALA A 92 -7.08 -11.06 1.85
N GLY A 93 -6.58 -11.59 0.73
CA GLY A 93 -6.58 -10.90 -0.56
C GLY A 93 -7.99 -10.63 -1.06
N GLU A 94 -8.88 -11.62 -1.02
CA GLU A 94 -10.29 -11.51 -1.39
C GLU A 94 -10.99 -10.41 -0.58
N ARG A 95 -10.82 -10.39 0.75
CA ARG A 95 -11.35 -9.34 1.63
C ARG A 95 -10.95 -7.94 1.17
N PHE A 96 -9.69 -7.75 0.78
CA PHE A 96 -9.21 -6.45 0.28
C PHE A 96 -9.82 -6.10 -1.09
N ILE A 97 -9.87 -7.06 -2.02
CA ILE A 97 -10.40 -6.84 -3.37
C ILE A 97 -11.90 -6.51 -3.31
N ILE A 98 -12.68 -7.24 -2.51
CA ILE A 98 -14.10 -6.94 -2.29
C ILE A 98 -14.26 -5.53 -1.77
N ALA A 99 -13.46 -5.12 -0.77
CA ALA A 99 -13.49 -3.75 -0.24
C ALA A 99 -13.21 -2.70 -1.33
N LEU A 100 -12.20 -2.97 -2.17
CA LEU A 100 -11.72 -2.08 -3.22
C LEU A 100 -12.80 -1.82 -4.28
N TYR A 101 -13.61 -2.82 -4.60
CA TYR A 101 -14.71 -2.68 -5.56
C TYR A 101 -16.05 -2.28 -4.91
N SER A 102 -16.31 -2.66 -3.67
CA SER A 102 -17.58 -2.35 -2.99
C SER A 102 -17.70 -0.88 -2.56
N ASN A 103 -16.57 -0.16 -2.43
CA ASN A 103 -16.57 1.25 -2.07
C ASN A 103 -16.88 2.19 -3.25
N THR A 104 -17.28 1.67 -4.41
CA THR A 104 -17.86 2.49 -5.48
C THR A 104 -19.33 2.72 -5.17
N LYS A 105 -19.66 3.79 -4.44
CA LYS A 105 -21.02 4.33 -4.52
C LYS A 105 -21.32 4.58 -6.01
N LYS A 106 -22.40 3.97 -6.49
CA LYS A 106 -22.97 4.22 -7.83
C LYS A 106 -23.04 5.72 -8.05
N VAL A 107 -22.32 6.23 -9.04
CA VAL A 107 -22.66 7.52 -9.64
C VAL A 107 -23.91 7.23 -10.47
N ALA A 108 -25.03 7.80 -10.01
CA ALA A 108 -26.30 7.82 -10.72
C ALA A 108 -26.17 8.63 -12.02
#